data_AF-A0AAV4MB70-F1
#
_entry.id   AF-A0AAV4MB70-F1
#
_cell.length_a   1.000
_cell.length_b   1.000
_cell.length_c   1.000
_cell.angle_alpha   90.00
_cell.angle_beta   90.00
_cell.angle_gamma   90.00
#
_symmetry.space_group_name_H-M   'P 1'
#
loop_
_entity.id
_entity.type
_entity.pdbx_description
1 polymer ?
#
loop_
_entity_poly.entity_id
_entity_poly.type
_entity_poly.pdbx_seq_one_letter_code
_entity_poly.pdbx_strand_id
1 'polypeptide(L)'
;MKSEKKQGYRERKLYICAQAPLKNTVCDFWRMVWQQGISVIVMLTGLEENGEEKCSQYWSDSKSLEVSYFSVTLTSFKKCSDYILRTLLLKCSKNEEVCQREVLHFHFLMWSDFLSPGQPSWLLRFIKRVNEHYTGDRGPLLVHCRSDPHPFPLVWTSGRTCSVVEHFTNPKILIEGVGRTGTYAAIDSLIEQLDAEGIVDIFSFVTHLRYHRNHLIRTLEEYMFVYRALMEHAQFGDTELELHHLRDHYELLKGKVRDNCRTGLEVEFEKLNDVFEEPKTYCVGAWDINRCKNRYECIIPYDMNRVILLPSITDQSSYINASHIQGYYRSLSFIITQDPLPQTIWDFWRMVKEQHITTLVMLSELGPDLNKCPQYWPDENEEEIYESVRVKLKSSSQTSHYILRQFVVTDMEDERKHMCSQFQLINWSSCGGGVPENLSSLIVAIEHVQQYHNSQLSTGPITVHCR
;
A
#
# COMPACT_ATOMS: atom_id res chain seq x y z
N MET A 1 40.52 -13.67 4.40
CA MET A 1 40.49 -14.16 5.80
C MET A 1 39.96 -13.06 6.71
N LYS A 2 38.65 -13.09 6.98
CA LYS A 2 37.98 -12.68 8.22
C LYS A 2 36.62 -13.36 8.14
N SER A 3 36.57 -14.61 8.61
CA SER A 3 35.34 -15.36 8.79
C SER A 3 34.64 -14.79 10.01
N GLU A 4 33.64 -13.94 9.81
CA GLU A 4 32.69 -13.65 10.88
C GLU A 4 31.93 -14.93 11.19
N LYS A 5 32.09 -15.37 12.44
CA LYS A 5 31.41 -16.53 12.99
C LYS A 5 29.90 -16.30 12.86
N LYS A 6 29.22 -17.09 12.02
CA LYS A 6 27.76 -17.24 12.12
C LYS A 6 27.43 -17.66 13.55
N GLN A 7 26.77 -16.77 14.27
CA GLN A 7 26.30 -16.97 15.63
C GLN A 7 25.45 -18.25 15.64
N GLY A 8 25.76 -19.18 16.55
CA GLY A 8 25.04 -20.44 16.70
C GLY A 8 23.54 -20.21 16.93
N TYR A 9 22.76 -21.25 16.60
CA TYR A 9 21.31 -21.39 16.78
C TYR A 9 20.66 -20.25 17.59
N ARG A 10 20.03 -19.28 16.91
CA ARG A 10 19.12 -18.34 17.60
C ARG A 10 18.03 -19.20 18.26
N GLU A 11 17.78 -18.99 19.55
CA GLU A 11 16.59 -19.57 20.18
C GLU A 11 15.37 -19.20 19.35
N ARG A 12 14.51 -20.19 19.08
CA ARG A 12 13.32 -19.97 18.24
C ARG A 12 12.45 -18.89 18.86
N LYS A 13 12.06 -17.90 18.07
CA LYS A 13 11.11 -16.87 18.49
C LYS A 13 9.83 -17.53 19.00
N LEU A 14 9.38 -17.12 20.19
CA LEU A 14 8.12 -17.58 20.76
C LEU A 14 7.02 -16.59 20.41
N TYR A 15 5.83 -17.09 20.08
CA TYR A 15 4.69 -16.27 19.73
C TYR A 15 3.52 -16.53 20.68
N ILE A 16 2.79 -15.47 21.02
CA ILE A 16 1.44 -15.59 21.57
C ILE A 16 0.49 -15.09 20.48
N CYS A 17 -0.32 -16.00 19.94
CA CYS A 17 -1.37 -15.67 18.99
C CYS A 17 -2.67 -15.42 19.75
N ALA A 18 -3.12 -14.16 19.79
CA ALA A 18 -4.30 -13.75 20.55
C ALA A 18 -5.41 -13.18 19.66
N GLN A 19 -6.64 -13.21 20.18
CA GLN A 19 -7.74 -12.42 19.62
C GLN A 19 -7.52 -10.93 19.89
N ALA A 20 -8.20 -10.08 19.11
CA ALA A 20 -8.24 -8.65 19.41
C ALA A 20 -8.91 -8.39 20.77
N PRO A 21 -8.45 -7.41 21.56
CA PRO A 21 -9.12 -7.05 22.81
C PRO A 21 -10.54 -6.56 22.55
N LEU A 22 -11.48 -7.11 23.31
CA LEU A 22 -12.84 -6.59 23.43
C LEU A 22 -12.90 -5.57 24.58
N LYS A 23 -13.90 -4.68 24.58
CA LYS A 23 -14.10 -3.69 25.66
C LYS A 23 -14.02 -4.31 27.07
N ASN A 24 -14.60 -5.50 27.25
CA ASN A 24 -14.61 -6.21 28.53
C ASN A 24 -13.34 -7.05 28.80
N THR A 25 -12.48 -7.28 27.82
CA THR A 25 -11.26 -8.10 27.97
C THR A 25 -9.96 -7.30 27.91
N VAL A 26 -10.01 -5.96 27.77
CA VAL A 26 -8.82 -5.09 27.80
C VAL A 26 -7.98 -5.30 29.07
N CYS A 27 -8.63 -5.48 30.22
CA CYS A 27 -7.94 -5.76 31.49
C CYS A 27 -7.15 -7.07 31.45
N ASP A 28 -7.77 -8.13 30.94
CA ASP A 28 -7.14 -9.45 30.84
C ASP A 28 -6.03 -9.46 29.78
N PHE A 29 -6.18 -8.70 28.71
CA PHE A 29 -5.15 -8.50 27.70
C PHE A 29 -3.88 -7.87 28.31
N TRP A 30 -4.03 -6.76 29.05
CA TRP A 30 -2.88 -6.13 29.72
C TRP A 30 -2.30 -6.98 30.84
N ARG A 31 -3.14 -7.77 31.51
CA ARG A 31 -2.67 -8.77 32.48
C ARG A 31 -1.82 -9.85 31.83
N MET A 32 -2.26 -10.40 30.69
CA MET A 32 -1.51 -11.37 29.91
C MET A 32 -0.18 -10.77 29.44
N VAL A 33 -0.23 -9.57 28.86
CA VAL A 33 0.97 -8.82 28.47
C VAL A 33 1.92 -8.78 29.66
N TRP A 34 1.48 -8.26 30.81
CA TRP A 34 2.30 -8.16 32.03
C TRP A 34 2.91 -9.50 32.46
N GLN A 35 2.07 -10.52 32.70
CA GLN A 35 2.49 -11.81 33.24
C GLN A 35 3.44 -12.58 32.34
N GLN A 36 3.29 -12.47 31.01
CA GLN A 36 4.12 -13.17 30.04
C GLN A 36 5.39 -12.40 29.66
N GLY A 37 5.66 -11.25 30.29
CA GLY A 37 6.85 -10.46 29.99
C GLY A 37 6.88 -9.86 28.58
N ILE A 38 5.72 -9.71 27.92
CA ILE A 38 5.64 -9.24 26.52
C ILE A 38 6.09 -7.78 26.41
N SER A 39 7.13 -7.53 25.61
CA SER A 39 7.59 -6.18 25.27
C SER A 39 7.27 -5.75 23.84
N VAL A 40 6.79 -6.65 22.98
CA VAL A 40 6.43 -6.32 21.59
C VAL A 40 5.05 -6.88 21.25
N ILE A 41 4.17 -6.01 20.76
CA ILE A 41 2.80 -6.32 20.32
C ILE A 41 2.68 -5.98 18.84
N VAL A 42 2.18 -6.93 18.05
CA VAL A 42 1.84 -6.78 16.63
C VAL A 42 0.33 -6.83 16.48
N MET A 43 -0.24 -5.73 15.99
CA MET A 43 -1.65 -5.56 15.68
C MET A 43 -1.84 -5.55 14.17
N LEU A 44 -2.57 -6.53 13.64
CA LEU A 44 -2.78 -6.74 12.20
C LEU A 44 -4.22 -6.38 11.75
N THR A 45 -4.91 -5.50 12.48
CA THR A 45 -6.28 -5.09 12.16
C THR A 45 -6.51 -3.62 12.44
N GLY A 46 -7.39 -2.98 11.68
CA GLY A 46 -7.98 -1.71 12.09
C GLY A 46 -8.89 -1.86 13.31
N LEU A 47 -9.18 -0.76 14.00
CA LEU A 47 -10.20 -0.74 15.07
C LEU A 47 -11.60 -1.03 14.51
N GLU A 48 -11.87 -0.49 13.33
CA GLU A 48 -13.10 -0.68 12.57
C GLU A 48 -12.73 -1.07 11.13
N GLU A 49 -13.39 -2.08 10.59
CA GLU A 49 -13.29 -2.48 9.18
C GLU A 49 -14.72 -2.69 8.64
N ASN A 50 -15.07 -2.06 7.51
CA ASN A 50 -16.40 -2.09 6.90
C ASN A 50 -17.58 -1.72 7.82
N GLY A 51 -17.38 -0.74 8.70
CA GLY A 51 -18.42 -0.31 9.64
C GLY A 51 -18.58 -1.22 10.87
N GLU A 52 -17.74 -2.25 11.02
CA GLU A 52 -17.77 -3.18 12.15
C GLU A 52 -16.54 -3.00 13.05
N GLU A 53 -16.75 -2.91 14.36
CA GLU A 53 -15.67 -2.89 15.35
C GLU A 53 -14.94 -4.24 15.35
N LYS A 54 -13.68 -4.26 14.90
CA LYS A 54 -12.82 -5.46 14.85
C LYS A 54 -11.86 -5.58 16.03
N CYS A 55 -11.58 -4.47 16.71
CA CYS A 55 -10.71 -4.40 17.87
C CYS A 55 -11.11 -3.18 18.71
N SER A 56 -11.33 -3.37 20.01
CA SER A 56 -11.48 -2.24 20.91
C SER A 56 -10.14 -1.55 21.12
N GLN A 57 -10.12 -0.23 21.17
CA GLN A 57 -8.90 0.51 21.45
C GLN A 57 -8.45 0.24 22.88
N TYR A 58 -7.32 -0.45 23.03
CA TYR A 58 -6.78 -0.88 24.32
C TYR A 58 -5.59 -0.01 24.78
N TRP A 59 -5.43 1.17 24.19
CA TRP A 59 -4.49 2.22 24.57
C TRP A 59 -5.21 3.57 24.58
N SER A 60 -4.54 4.66 24.95
CA SER A 60 -5.08 6.02 24.85
C SER A 60 -4.08 6.93 24.14
N ASP A 61 -4.58 7.83 23.29
CA ASP A 61 -3.77 8.73 22.46
C ASP A 61 -3.44 10.07 23.16
N SER A 62 -4.04 10.37 24.33
CA SER A 62 -3.86 11.66 25.01
C SER A 62 -3.57 11.58 26.51
N LYS A 63 -4.22 10.65 27.22
CA LYS A 63 -4.05 10.44 28.67
C LYS A 63 -3.56 9.01 28.95
N SER A 64 -3.17 8.72 30.19
CA SER A 64 -2.99 7.32 30.60
C SER A 64 -4.33 6.58 30.56
N LEU A 65 -4.34 5.38 30.00
CA LEU A 65 -5.45 4.44 30.11
C LEU A 65 -5.28 3.66 31.42
N GLU A 66 -6.18 3.87 32.36
CA GLU A 66 -6.21 3.15 33.63
C GLU A 66 -7.14 1.93 33.52
N VAL A 67 -6.60 0.74 33.76
CA VAL A 67 -7.35 -0.52 33.69
C VAL A 67 -7.01 -1.38 34.91
N SER A 68 -7.91 -1.40 35.89
CA SER A 68 -7.69 -2.08 37.18
C SER A 68 -6.43 -1.55 37.88
N TYR A 69 -5.40 -2.38 38.09
CA TYR A 69 -4.11 -2.00 38.67
C TYR A 69 -3.02 -1.75 37.61
N PHE A 70 -3.40 -1.58 36.34
CA PHE A 70 -2.51 -1.22 35.25
C PHE A 70 -2.75 0.21 34.78
N SER A 71 -1.67 0.94 34.51
CA SER A 71 -1.67 2.23 33.83
C SER A 71 -0.88 2.11 32.54
N VAL A 72 -1.48 2.47 31.41
CA VAL A 72 -0.86 2.44 30.08
C VAL A 72 -0.75 3.84 29.54
N THR A 73 0.48 4.33 29.38
CA THR A 73 0.74 5.69 28.89
C THR A 73 1.47 5.64 27.56
N LEU A 74 0.96 6.37 26.55
CA LEU A 74 1.68 6.59 25.30
C LEU A 74 2.87 7.54 25.53
N THR A 75 4.09 7.08 25.26
CA THR A 75 5.32 7.88 25.43
C THR A 75 5.91 8.34 24.10
N SER A 76 5.74 7.56 23.04
CA SER A 76 6.20 7.91 21.70
C SER A 76 5.23 7.39 20.64
N PHE A 77 5.07 8.17 19.58
CA PHE A 77 4.22 7.85 18.43
C PHE A 77 4.97 8.15 17.15
N LYS A 78 5.11 7.14 16.28
CA LYS A 78 5.70 7.27 14.95
C LYS A 78 4.74 6.67 13.92
N LYS A 79 4.31 7.49 12.97
CA LYS A 79 3.50 7.06 11.83
C LYS A 79 4.39 6.85 10.62
N CYS A 80 4.40 5.62 10.10
CA CYS A 80 5.02 5.26 8.83
C CYS A 80 3.94 5.15 7.74
N SER A 81 4.35 4.81 6.52
CA SER A 81 3.45 4.64 5.37
C SER A 81 2.48 3.46 5.53
N ASP A 82 2.99 2.36 6.06
CA ASP A 82 2.38 1.03 6.13
C ASP A 82 2.08 0.56 7.55
N TYR A 83 2.68 1.18 8.58
CA TYR A 83 2.41 0.87 9.98
C TYR A 83 2.51 2.08 10.90
N ILE A 84 2.02 1.92 12.14
CA ILE A 84 2.19 2.84 13.26
C ILE A 84 3.02 2.13 14.33
N LEU A 85 4.02 2.81 14.87
CA LEU A 85 4.75 2.38 16.06
C LEU A 85 4.38 3.27 17.23
N ARG A 86 3.88 2.65 18.30
CA ARG A 86 3.65 3.30 19.60
C ARG A 86 4.61 2.70 20.63
N THR A 87 5.24 3.57 21.41
CA THR A 87 5.93 3.16 22.64
C THR A 87 4.98 3.41 23.79
N LEU A 88 4.63 2.34 24.51
CA LEU A 88 3.70 2.35 25.63
C LEU A 88 4.45 2.05 26.92
N LEU A 89 4.28 2.88 27.93
CA LEU A 89 4.75 2.62 29.28
C LEU A 89 3.64 1.92 30.07
N LEU A 90 3.85 0.65 30.39
CA LEU A 90 2.93 -0.15 31.20
C LEU A 90 3.41 -0.16 32.64
N LYS A 91 2.59 0.36 33.56
CA LYS A 91 2.84 0.35 35.01
C LYS A 91 1.88 -0.60 35.71
N CYS A 92 2.36 -1.31 36.72
CA CYS A 92 1.55 -2.17 37.59
C CYS A 92 1.67 -1.69 39.05
N SER A 93 0.55 -1.43 39.71
CA SER A 93 0.49 -0.90 41.09
C SER A 93 0.02 -1.92 42.14
N LYS A 94 -0.01 -3.21 41.80
CA LYS A 94 -0.65 -4.24 42.63
C LYS A 94 0.04 -4.51 43.98
N ASN A 95 1.35 -4.30 44.10
CA ASN A 95 2.17 -4.78 45.23
C ASN A 95 2.88 -3.65 46.02
N GLU A 96 2.35 -2.43 46.04
CA GLU A 96 2.98 -1.22 46.65
C GLU A 96 4.31 -0.77 45.99
N GLU A 97 5.07 -1.67 45.37
CA GLU A 97 6.13 -1.34 44.41
C GLU A 97 5.53 -1.09 43.02
N VAL A 98 5.75 0.12 42.50
CA VAL A 98 5.38 0.47 41.13
C VAL A 98 6.44 -0.08 40.18
N CYS A 99 6.18 -1.25 39.62
CA CYS A 99 6.98 -1.77 38.52
C CYS A 99 6.46 -1.18 37.20
N GLN A 100 7.38 -0.78 36.32
CA GLN A 100 7.05 -0.27 34.99
C GLN A 100 7.91 -0.90 33.91
N ARG A 101 7.38 -0.98 32.69
CA ARG A 101 8.13 -1.48 31.54
C ARG A 101 7.65 -0.85 30.24
N GLU A 102 8.55 -0.85 29.27
CA GLU A 102 8.26 -0.42 27.92
C GLU A 102 7.65 -1.57 27.09
N VAL A 103 6.61 -1.24 26.33
CA VAL A 103 5.96 -2.12 25.37
C VAL A 103 5.89 -1.41 24.02
N LEU A 104 6.51 -1.99 23.01
CA LEU A 104 6.41 -1.54 21.63
C LEU A 104 5.15 -2.12 21.00
N HIS A 105 4.33 -1.26 20.42
CA HIS A 105 3.09 -1.62 19.75
C HIS A 105 3.18 -1.25 18.27
N PHE A 106 3.34 -2.27 17.44
CA PHE A 106 3.36 -2.17 15.98
C PHE A 106 1.96 -2.46 15.43
N HIS A 107 1.38 -1.49 14.71
CA HIS A 107 0.06 -1.60 14.11
C HIS A 107 0.18 -1.52 12.60
N PHE A 108 0.01 -2.66 11.93
CA PHE A 108 0.07 -2.76 10.47
C PHE A 108 -1.22 -2.25 9.84
N LEU A 109 -1.11 -1.33 8.89
CA LEU A 109 -2.24 -0.62 8.29
C LEU A 109 -2.66 -1.21 6.94
N MET A 110 -1.80 -2.00 6.28
CA MET A 110 -1.98 -2.43 4.89
C MET A 110 -2.82 -3.69 4.71
N TRP A 111 -3.37 -4.25 5.79
CA TRP A 111 -4.24 -5.42 5.70
C TRP A 111 -5.72 -5.00 5.68
N SER A 112 -6.29 -4.89 4.48
CA SER A 112 -7.72 -4.56 4.31
C SER A 112 -8.62 -5.76 4.59
N ASP A 113 -9.92 -5.50 4.67
CA ASP A 113 -10.92 -6.50 4.92
C ASP A 113 -11.02 -7.54 3.78
N PHE A 114 -11.17 -8.83 4.12
CA PHE A 114 -11.42 -9.98 3.23
C PHE A 114 -10.31 -10.45 2.26
N LEU A 115 -9.20 -9.72 2.12
CA LEU A 115 -8.10 -10.13 1.22
C LEU A 115 -6.76 -10.16 1.96
N SER A 116 -5.85 -11.02 1.50
CA SER A 116 -4.43 -10.92 1.87
C SER A 116 -3.87 -9.58 1.36
N PRO A 117 -2.77 -9.04 1.94
CA PRO A 117 -2.15 -7.83 1.39
C PRO A 117 -1.90 -8.03 -0.12
N GLY A 118 -2.23 -7.02 -0.93
CA GLY A 118 -2.09 -7.14 -2.40
C GLY A 118 -0.65 -7.34 -2.86
N GLN A 119 0.33 -6.98 -2.02
CA GLN A 119 1.76 -7.07 -2.28
C GLN A 119 2.49 -7.68 -1.06
N PRO A 120 3.22 -8.80 -1.21
CA PRO A 120 3.95 -9.41 -0.12
C PRO A 120 5.06 -8.52 0.47
N SER A 121 5.74 -7.71 -0.34
CA SER A 121 6.74 -6.71 0.08
C SER A 121 6.32 -5.88 1.31
N TRP A 122 5.04 -5.49 1.40
CA TRP A 122 4.55 -4.69 2.52
C TRP A 122 4.63 -5.43 3.85
N LEU A 123 4.25 -6.72 3.87
CA LEU A 123 4.32 -7.51 5.08
C LEU A 123 5.77 -7.92 5.40
N LEU A 124 6.57 -8.24 4.38
CA LEU A 124 7.99 -8.56 4.53
C LEU A 124 8.75 -7.40 5.19
N ARG A 125 8.57 -6.18 4.67
CA ARG A 125 9.14 -4.97 5.27
C ARG A 125 8.66 -4.76 6.70
N PHE A 126 7.37 -4.92 6.96
CA PHE A 126 6.82 -4.78 8.31
C PHE A 126 7.41 -5.80 9.29
N ILE A 127 7.53 -7.07 8.90
CA ILE A 127 8.20 -8.13 9.67
C ILE A 127 9.65 -7.75 9.97
N LYS A 128 10.40 -7.29 8.96
CA LYS A 128 11.76 -6.79 9.14
C LYS A 128 11.83 -5.70 10.22
N ARG A 129 10.95 -4.68 10.17
CA ARG A 129 10.91 -3.60 11.17
C ARG A 129 10.58 -4.10 12.59
N VAL A 130 9.69 -5.08 12.72
CA VAL A 130 9.41 -5.72 14.03
C VAL A 130 10.66 -6.45 14.53
N ASN A 131 11.32 -7.21 13.65
CA ASN A 131 12.52 -8.00 13.98
C ASN A 131 13.74 -7.15 14.34
N GLU A 132 13.90 -5.96 13.75
CA GLU A 132 14.93 -4.98 14.15
C GLU A 132 14.79 -4.52 15.61
N HIS A 133 13.56 -4.56 16.15
CA HIS A 133 13.25 -4.15 17.53
C HIS A 133 13.00 -5.33 18.47
N TYR A 134 12.96 -6.55 17.95
CA TYR A 134 12.74 -7.76 18.73
C TYR A 134 14.08 -8.40 19.09
N THR A 135 14.28 -8.64 20.38
CA THR A 135 15.43 -9.32 20.95
C THR A 135 14.93 -10.46 21.83
N GLY A 136 15.69 -11.56 21.95
CA GLY A 136 15.22 -12.76 22.66
C GLY A 136 14.88 -12.56 24.15
N ASP A 137 15.35 -11.48 24.75
CA ASP A 137 15.06 -11.06 26.13
C ASP A 137 13.71 -10.33 26.29
N ARG A 138 12.99 -10.04 25.20
CA ARG A 138 11.70 -9.30 25.20
C ARG A 138 10.46 -10.17 25.42
N GLY A 139 10.65 -11.43 25.84
CA GLY A 139 9.58 -12.41 25.99
C GLY A 139 8.97 -12.82 24.64
N PRO A 140 7.83 -13.52 24.64
CA PRO A 140 7.16 -13.92 23.41
C PRO A 140 6.60 -12.70 22.64
N LEU A 141 6.65 -12.77 21.31
CA LEU A 141 6.03 -11.79 20.42
C LEU A 141 4.50 -11.99 20.43
N LEU A 142 3.76 -11.00 20.91
CA LEU A 142 2.29 -11.04 20.90
C LEU A 142 1.77 -10.58 19.54
N VAL A 143 1.05 -11.44 18.84
CA VAL A 143 0.43 -11.12 17.54
C VAL A 143 -1.07 -11.30 17.65
N HIS A 144 -1.82 -10.27 17.25
CA HIS A 144 -3.29 -10.34 17.18
C HIS A 144 -3.84 -9.67 15.93
N CYS A 145 -5.03 -10.09 15.53
CA CYS A 145 -5.77 -9.47 14.42
C CYS A 145 -7.19 -9.15 14.86
N ARG A 146 -8.21 -9.83 14.33
CA ARG A 146 -9.62 -9.51 14.55
C ARG A 146 -10.24 -10.26 15.71
N SER A 147 -11.24 -9.62 16.34
CA SER A 147 -12.37 -10.28 16.97
C SER A 147 -13.57 -10.17 16.00
N ASP A 148 -13.92 -11.23 15.26
CA ASP A 148 -15.16 -11.23 14.47
C ASP A 148 -16.27 -11.85 15.33
N PRO A 149 -17.29 -11.10 15.76
CA PRO A 149 -18.41 -11.63 16.54
C PRO A 149 -19.44 -12.39 15.68
N HIS A 150 -19.33 -12.40 14.35
CA HIS A 150 -20.34 -12.96 13.45
C HIS A 150 -19.79 -14.03 12.48
N PRO A 151 -20.45 -15.21 12.41
CA PRO A 151 -20.16 -16.21 11.39
C PRO A 151 -20.74 -15.75 10.05
N PHE A 152 -19.91 -15.23 9.15
CA PHE A 152 -20.34 -15.02 7.77
C PHE A 152 -20.60 -16.38 7.10
N PRO A 153 -21.75 -16.58 6.42
CA PRO A 153 -21.92 -17.72 5.53
C PRO A 153 -20.95 -17.54 4.36
N LEU A 154 -20.19 -18.57 4.03
CA LEU A 154 -19.39 -18.64 2.80
C LEU A 154 -20.33 -18.56 1.60
N VAL A 155 -20.57 -17.36 1.07
CA VAL A 155 -21.26 -17.20 -0.22
C VAL A 155 -20.25 -17.48 -1.32
N TRP A 156 -20.28 -18.69 -1.86
CA TRP A 156 -19.63 -19.02 -3.12
C TRP A 156 -20.45 -18.41 -4.27
N THR A 157 -19.99 -17.31 -4.86
CA THR A 157 -20.41 -16.92 -6.22
C THR A 157 -19.42 -17.48 -7.23
N SER A 158 -19.55 -18.78 -7.52
CA SER A 158 -19.10 -19.29 -8.82
C SER A 158 -20.14 -20.25 -9.37
N GLY A 159 -20.77 -19.84 -10.46
CA GLY A 159 -21.61 -20.72 -11.25
C GLY A 159 -20.76 -21.85 -11.79
N ARG A 160 -20.97 -23.05 -11.27
CA ARG A 160 -20.92 -24.35 -11.97
C ARG A 160 -21.49 -25.41 -11.02
N THR A 161 -22.56 -26.03 -11.48
CA THR A 161 -23.27 -27.13 -10.82
C THR A 161 -22.31 -28.27 -10.49
N CYS A 162 -22.06 -28.51 -9.20
CA CYS A 162 -21.56 -29.77 -8.72
C CYS A 162 -22.53 -30.30 -7.66
N SER A 163 -23.38 -31.22 -8.09
CA SER A 163 -24.41 -31.85 -7.28
C SER A 163 -23.84 -33.06 -6.54
N VAL A 164 -23.25 -32.84 -5.37
CA VAL A 164 -23.26 -33.77 -4.22
C VAL A 164 -23.03 -32.94 -2.95
N VAL A 165 -24.10 -32.59 -2.24
CA VAL A 165 -24.02 -32.00 -0.88
C VAL A 165 -24.81 -32.89 0.06
N GLU A 166 -24.17 -33.92 0.58
CA GLU A 166 -24.65 -34.64 1.76
C GLU A 166 -24.06 -33.98 3.02
N HIS A 167 -24.92 -33.22 3.69
CA HIS A 167 -25.11 -33.22 5.15
C HIS A 167 -23.85 -33.36 6.02
N PHE A 168 -23.12 -32.25 6.19
CA PHE A 168 -22.44 -31.94 7.45
C PHE A 168 -22.76 -30.50 7.86
N THR A 169 -23.89 -30.32 8.53
CA THR A 169 -24.09 -29.18 9.43
C THR A 169 -23.16 -29.36 10.63
N ASN A 170 -22.00 -28.71 10.63
CA ASN A 170 -21.06 -28.67 11.76
C ASN A 170 -20.83 -27.21 12.22
N PRO A 171 -20.46 -26.97 13.48
CA PRO A 171 -20.93 -25.85 14.29
C PRO A 171 -20.18 -24.55 13.99
N LYS A 172 -20.82 -23.43 14.33
CA LYS A 172 -20.23 -22.09 14.46
C LYS A 172 -18.96 -22.16 15.33
N ILE A 173 -17.77 -22.11 14.73
CA ILE A 173 -16.52 -21.87 15.45
C ILE A 173 -16.11 -20.43 15.15
N LEU A 174 -16.29 -19.54 16.13
CA LEU A 174 -15.69 -18.21 16.14
C LEU A 174 -14.19 -18.42 16.35
N ILE A 175 -13.39 -18.30 15.29
CA ILE A 175 -11.94 -18.45 15.41
C ILE A 175 -11.31 -17.09 15.19
N GLU A 176 -11.08 -16.40 16.31
CA GLU A 176 -10.55 -15.04 16.38
C GLU A 176 -9.02 -15.09 16.48
N GLY A 177 -8.33 -14.14 15.85
CA GLY A 177 -6.87 -14.06 15.92
C GLY A 177 -6.11 -15.21 15.23
N VAL A 178 -6.61 -15.77 14.11
CA VAL A 178 -5.97 -16.93 13.46
C VAL A 178 -5.57 -16.80 11.99
N GLY A 179 -6.29 -16.01 11.19
CA GLY A 179 -5.98 -15.82 9.77
C GLY A 179 -4.70 -15.01 9.59
N ARG A 180 -4.83 -13.67 9.64
CA ARG A 180 -3.70 -12.72 9.57
C ARG A 180 -2.58 -13.05 10.56
N THR A 181 -2.94 -13.40 11.79
CA THR A 181 -1.99 -13.79 12.85
C THR A 181 -1.18 -15.03 12.47
N GLY A 182 -1.83 -16.07 11.93
CA GLY A 182 -1.14 -17.29 11.49
C GLY A 182 -0.26 -17.05 10.28
N THR A 183 -0.72 -16.25 9.32
CA THR A 183 0.06 -15.85 8.15
C THR A 183 1.31 -15.07 8.54
N TYR A 184 1.20 -14.09 9.46
CA TYR A 184 2.35 -13.36 9.98
C TYR A 184 3.37 -14.29 10.67
N ALA A 185 2.91 -15.10 11.63
CA ALA A 185 3.79 -15.99 12.39
C ALA A 185 4.46 -17.05 11.50
N ALA A 186 3.76 -17.53 10.47
CA ALA A 186 4.31 -18.45 9.49
C ALA A 186 5.39 -17.80 8.64
N ILE A 187 5.13 -16.63 8.05
CA ILE A 187 6.10 -15.94 7.20
C ILE A 187 7.34 -15.55 8.01
N ASP A 188 7.17 -14.96 9.20
CA ASP A 188 8.30 -14.56 10.07
C ASP A 188 9.20 -15.75 10.41
N SER A 189 8.61 -16.89 10.78
CA SER A 189 9.37 -18.10 11.13
C SER A 189 10.00 -18.79 9.92
N LEU A 190 9.29 -18.83 8.79
CA LEU A 190 9.76 -19.52 7.57
C LEU A 190 10.84 -18.72 6.84
N ILE A 191 10.86 -17.39 6.96
CA ILE A 191 11.99 -16.56 6.50
C ILE A 191 13.26 -16.93 7.27
N GLU A 192 13.18 -17.01 8.61
CA GLU A 192 14.31 -17.42 9.44
C GLU A 192 14.82 -18.82 9.06
N GLN A 193 13.91 -19.77 8.78
CA GLN A 193 14.28 -21.10 8.30
C GLN A 193 14.96 -21.04 6.92
N LEU A 194 14.37 -20.29 5.98
CA LEU A 194 14.89 -20.17 4.62
C LEU A 194 16.29 -19.57 4.61
N ASP A 195 16.54 -18.51 5.39
CA ASP A 195 17.84 -17.86 5.51
C ASP A 195 18.90 -18.76 6.17
N ALA A 196 18.48 -19.59 7.13
CA ALA A 196 19.37 -20.48 7.87
C ALA A 196 19.71 -21.77 7.11
N GLU A 197 18.72 -22.38 6.47
CA GLU A 197 18.78 -23.75 5.93
C GLU A 197 18.73 -23.79 4.39
N GLY A 198 18.30 -22.72 3.72
CA GLY A 198 18.06 -22.69 2.28
C GLY A 198 16.88 -23.55 1.83
N ILE A 199 16.09 -24.07 2.78
CA ILE A 199 14.91 -24.92 2.55
C ILE A 199 13.76 -24.44 3.44
N VAL A 200 12.52 -24.64 2.98
CA VAL A 200 11.30 -24.37 3.74
C VAL A 200 10.30 -25.50 3.54
N ASP A 201 9.59 -25.86 4.61
CA ASP A 201 8.47 -26.81 4.55
C ASP A 201 7.20 -26.13 5.09
N ILE A 202 6.51 -25.44 4.17
CA ILE A 202 5.32 -24.66 4.49
C ILE A 202 4.20 -25.58 5.00
N PHE A 203 3.97 -26.74 4.38
CA PHE A 203 2.87 -27.63 4.74
C PHE A 203 3.04 -28.19 6.15
N SER A 204 4.22 -28.73 6.46
CA SER A 204 4.49 -29.27 7.80
C SER A 204 4.51 -28.16 8.85
N PHE A 205 5.03 -26.98 8.52
CA PHE A 205 5.05 -25.84 9.44
C PHE A 205 3.63 -25.37 9.79
N VAL A 206 2.75 -25.20 8.80
CA VAL A 206 1.35 -24.82 9.03
C VAL A 206 0.59 -25.91 9.78
N THR A 207 0.88 -27.19 9.50
CA THR A 207 0.33 -28.32 10.28
C THR A 207 0.75 -28.24 11.74
N HIS A 208 2.02 -27.94 12.02
CA HIS A 208 2.54 -27.74 13.37
C HIS A 208 1.91 -26.52 14.06
N LEU A 209 1.72 -25.39 13.37
CA LEU A 209 0.99 -24.24 13.91
C LEU A 209 -0.44 -24.62 14.33
N ARG A 210 -1.15 -25.36 13.48
CA ARG A 210 -2.53 -25.79 13.74
C ARG A 210 -2.66 -26.79 14.87
N TYR A 211 -1.60 -27.54 15.19
CA TYR A 211 -1.53 -28.39 16.37
C TYR A 211 -1.58 -27.56 17.67
N HIS A 212 -0.94 -26.39 17.69
CA HIS A 212 -0.90 -25.51 18.87
C HIS A 212 -2.09 -24.55 18.97
N ARG A 213 -2.63 -24.09 17.83
CA ARG A 213 -3.83 -23.24 17.79
C ARG A 213 -4.67 -23.57 16.56
N ASN A 214 -5.92 -23.96 16.79
CA ASN A 214 -6.83 -24.39 15.74
C ASN A 214 -7.00 -23.31 14.64
N HIS A 215 -6.99 -23.76 13.38
CA HIS A 215 -7.28 -22.96 12.19
C HIS A 215 -6.38 -21.74 11.93
N LEU A 216 -5.15 -21.71 12.46
CA LEU A 216 -4.12 -20.79 11.97
C LEU A 216 -3.98 -20.93 10.44
N ILE A 217 -3.95 -19.78 9.74
CA ILE A 217 -4.06 -19.67 8.27
C ILE A 217 -5.37 -20.31 7.80
N ARG A 218 -6.43 -19.51 7.73
CA ARG A 218 -7.81 -19.98 7.58
C ARG A 218 -8.19 -20.24 6.12
N THR A 219 -7.74 -19.39 5.19
CA THR A 219 -8.16 -19.46 3.79
C THR A 219 -7.05 -19.99 2.88
N LEU A 220 -7.44 -20.51 1.70
CA LEU A 220 -6.48 -20.87 0.65
C LEU A 220 -5.66 -19.66 0.21
N GLU A 221 -6.28 -18.48 0.14
CA GLU A 221 -5.63 -17.25 -0.27
C GLU A 221 -4.53 -16.81 0.72
N GLU A 222 -4.77 -16.96 2.03
CA GLU A 222 -3.75 -16.74 3.07
C GLU A 222 -2.60 -17.75 2.94
N TYR A 223 -2.90 -19.01 2.63
CA TYR A 223 -1.88 -20.04 2.41
C TYR A 223 -1.05 -19.76 1.15
N MET A 224 -1.68 -19.38 0.04
CA MET A 224 -1.01 -18.92 -1.19
C MET A 224 -0.16 -17.68 -0.94
N PHE A 225 -0.62 -16.76 -0.08
CA PHE A 225 0.14 -15.58 0.30
C PHE A 225 1.44 -15.92 1.04
N VAL A 226 1.46 -16.97 1.88
CA VAL A 226 2.71 -17.46 2.51
C VAL A 226 3.72 -17.89 1.44
N TYR A 227 3.30 -18.63 0.41
CA TYR A 227 4.17 -19.00 -0.71
C TYR A 227 4.69 -17.76 -1.44
N ARG A 228 3.81 -16.82 -1.79
CA ARG A 228 4.19 -15.58 -2.50
C ARG A 228 5.23 -14.78 -1.72
N ALA A 229 5.03 -14.59 -0.41
CA ALA A 229 5.96 -13.87 0.45
C ALA A 229 7.34 -14.54 0.54
N LEU A 230 7.39 -15.87 0.67
CA LEU A 230 8.65 -16.60 0.74
C LEU A 230 9.38 -16.63 -0.60
N MET A 231 8.65 -16.73 -1.72
CA MET A 231 9.24 -16.63 -3.06
C MET A 231 9.82 -15.24 -3.31
N GLU A 232 9.09 -14.18 -2.94
CA GLU A 232 9.57 -12.81 -3.08
C GLU A 232 10.85 -12.58 -2.25
N HIS A 233 10.86 -13.03 -0.98
CA HIS A 233 12.06 -12.99 -0.14
C HIS A 233 13.23 -13.78 -0.75
N ALA A 234 12.97 -14.98 -1.29
CA ALA A 234 13.99 -15.82 -1.91
C ALA A 234 14.57 -15.22 -3.20
N GLN A 235 13.74 -14.56 -4.01
CA GLN A 235 14.13 -14.01 -5.32
C GLN A 235 14.88 -12.69 -5.20
N PHE A 236 14.36 -11.78 -4.37
CA PHE A 236 14.85 -10.39 -4.31
C PHE A 236 15.70 -10.11 -3.08
N GLY A 237 15.48 -10.83 -1.98
CA GLY A 237 16.14 -10.57 -0.70
C GLY A 237 15.81 -9.18 -0.15
N ASP A 238 16.71 -8.64 0.68
CA ASP A 238 16.58 -7.29 1.21
C ASP A 238 17.20 -6.26 0.25
N THR A 239 16.34 -5.53 -0.44
CA THR A 239 16.74 -4.45 -1.36
C THR A 239 16.64 -3.06 -0.72
N GLU A 240 16.37 -2.95 0.58
CA GLU A 240 16.38 -1.64 1.27
C GLU A 240 17.82 -1.15 1.47
N LEU A 241 18.07 0.13 1.18
CA LEU A 241 19.36 0.76 1.35
C LEU A 241 19.30 1.92 2.34
N GLU A 242 20.25 1.94 3.27
CA GLU A 242 20.48 3.11 4.10
C GLU A 242 21.08 4.26 3.29
N LEU A 243 20.68 5.50 3.60
CA LEU A 243 21.08 6.69 2.85
C LEU A 243 22.60 6.80 2.65
N HIS A 244 23.38 6.47 3.68
CA HIS A 244 24.84 6.57 3.62
C HIS A 244 25.48 5.49 2.73
N HIS A 245 24.78 4.40 2.41
CA HIS A 245 25.24 3.35 1.49
C HIS A 245 24.75 3.54 0.05
N LEU A 246 23.81 4.46 -0.19
CA LEU A 246 23.17 4.62 -1.50
C LEU A 246 24.17 4.89 -2.63
N ARG A 247 25.15 5.77 -2.38
CA ARG A 247 26.18 6.12 -3.38
C ARG A 247 27.04 4.91 -3.74
N ASP A 248 27.55 4.22 -2.73
CA ASP A 248 28.46 3.10 -2.92
C ASP A 248 27.76 1.92 -3.61
N HIS A 249 26.48 1.71 -3.28
CA HIS A 249 25.64 0.72 -3.94
C HIS A 249 25.39 1.04 -5.42
N TYR A 250 25.11 2.31 -5.75
CA TYR A 250 24.95 2.72 -7.15
C TYR A 250 26.23 2.51 -7.97
N GLU A 251 27.40 2.89 -7.43
CA GLU A 251 28.69 2.68 -8.12
C GLU A 251 28.99 1.19 -8.32
N LEU A 252 28.60 0.34 -7.36
CA LEU A 252 28.67 -1.12 -7.51
C LEU A 252 27.80 -1.62 -8.67
N LEU A 253 26.53 -1.21 -8.73
CA LEU A 253 25.59 -1.65 -9.78
C LEU A 253 25.94 -1.08 -11.15
N LYS A 254 26.61 0.07 -11.22
CA LYS A 254 27.10 0.63 -12.49
C LYS A 254 28.27 -0.17 -13.07
N GLY A 255 28.99 -0.93 -12.24
CA GLY A 255 30.05 -1.83 -12.67
C GLY A 255 29.54 -2.96 -13.57
N LYS A 256 30.38 -3.43 -14.49
CA LYS A 256 30.07 -4.59 -15.34
C LYS A 256 30.15 -5.88 -14.53
N VAL A 257 29.15 -6.75 -14.70
CA VAL A 257 29.17 -8.11 -14.15
C VAL A 257 30.12 -8.97 -15.00
N ARG A 258 30.91 -9.82 -14.34
CA ARG A 258 32.08 -10.52 -14.91
C ARG A 258 31.83 -11.32 -16.19
N ASP A 259 30.59 -11.74 -16.47
CA ASP A 259 30.30 -12.69 -17.54
C ASP A 259 29.45 -12.18 -18.73
N ASN A 260 28.80 -11.00 -18.67
CA ASN A 260 27.69 -10.72 -19.62
C ASN A 260 27.68 -9.36 -20.32
N CYS A 261 28.76 -8.56 -20.27
CA CYS A 261 28.80 -7.17 -20.77
C CYS A 261 27.77 -6.19 -20.15
N ARG A 262 26.83 -6.70 -19.34
CA ARG A 262 25.79 -5.98 -18.63
C ARG A 262 26.29 -5.40 -17.31
N THR A 263 25.70 -4.29 -16.91
CA THR A 263 25.81 -3.65 -15.61
C THR A 263 24.96 -4.37 -14.57
N GLY A 264 25.27 -4.19 -13.29
CA GLY A 264 24.40 -4.63 -12.19
C GLY A 264 23.01 -3.99 -12.26
N LEU A 265 22.91 -2.73 -12.72
CA LEU A 265 21.63 -2.04 -12.93
C LEU A 265 20.73 -2.75 -13.96
N GLU A 266 21.31 -3.20 -15.09
CA GLU A 266 20.54 -3.96 -16.10
C GLU A 266 20.06 -5.29 -15.54
N VAL A 267 20.93 -6.00 -14.82
CA VAL A 267 20.57 -7.29 -14.18
C VAL A 267 19.47 -7.09 -13.14
N GLU A 268 19.54 -6.04 -12.33
CA GLU A 268 18.52 -5.72 -11.33
C GLU A 268 17.19 -5.32 -11.98
N PHE A 269 17.24 -4.49 -13.03
CA PHE A 269 16.04 -4.06 -13.76
C PHE A 269 15.33 -5.24 -14.44
N GLU A 270 16.07 -6.19 -15.02
CA GLU A 270 15.49 -7.37 -15.63
C GLU A 270 14.69 -8.22 -14.63
N LYS A 271 15.14 -8.31 -13.37
CA LYS A 271 14.42 -9.05 -12.31
C LYS A 271 13.01 -8.50 -12.05
N LEU A 272 12.74 -7.24 -12.39
CA LEU A 272 11.37 -6.68 -12.29
C LEU A 272 10.38 -7.40 -13.20
N ASN A 273 10.84 -8.07 -14.27
CA ASN A 273 10.00 -8.88 -15.14
C ASN A 273 9.77 -10.30 -14.61
N ASP A 274 10.60 -10.75 -13.66
CA ASP A 274 10.55 -12.09 -13.07
C ASP A 274 9.68 -12.16 -11.79
N VAL A 275 9.03 -11.04 -11.43
CA VAL A 275 8.14 -10.98 -10.27
C VAL A 275 6.95 -11.90 -10.50
N PHE A 276 6.81 -12.90 -9.64
CA PHE A 276 5.70 -13.85 -9.69
C PHE A 276 4.42 -13.18 -9.13
N GLU A 277 3.74 -12.39 -9.95
CA GLU A 277 2.40 -11.88 -9.64
C GLU A 277 1.30 -12.75 -10.28
N GLU A 278 0.17 -12.87 -9.58
CA GLU A 278 -1.04 -13.39 -10.22
C GLU A 278 -1.46 -12.46 -11.36
N PRO A 279 -1.88 -13.00 -12.52
CA PRO A 279 -2.33 -12.18 -13.63
C PRO A 279 -3.46 -11.25 -13.18
N LYS A 280 -3.19 -9.94 -13.15
CA LYS A 280 -4.20 -8.93 -12.88
C LYS A 280 -5.10 -8.78 -14.10
N THR A 281 -6.41 -8.67 -13.88
CA THR A 281 -7.35 -8.49 -14.97
C THR A 281 -7.30 -7.05 -15.48
N TYR A 282 -7.48 -6.89 -16.79
CA TYR A 282 -7.54 -5.61 -17.51
C TYR A 282 -8.69 -5.62 -18.53
N CYS A 283 -9.72 -6.42 -18.24
CA CYS A 283 -10.76 -6.77 -19.19
C CYS A 283 -11.52 -5.53 -19.66
N VAL A 284 -11.81 -4.58 -18.76
CA VAL A 284 -12.59 -3.38 -19.10
C VAL A 284 -11.87 -2.51 -20.13
N GLY A 285 -10.56 -2.32 -19.98
CA GLY A 285 -9.77 -1.54 -20.94
C GLY A 285 -9.59 -2.23 -22.30
N ALA A 286 -9.66 -3.56 -22.33
CA ALA A 286 -9.51 -4.37 -23.54
C ALA A 286 -10.80 -4.54 -24.36
N TRP A 287 -11.97 -4.16 -23.82
CA TRP A 287 -13.25 -4.22 -24.53
C TRP A 287 -13.22 -3.41 -25.83
N ASP A 288 -13.86 -3.94 -26.88
CA ASP A 288 -13.84 -3.34 -28.22
C ASP A 288 -14.35 -1.88 -28.24
N ILE A 289 -15.35 -1.56 -27.40
CA ILE A 289 -15.88 -0.20 -27.24
C ILE A 289 -14.86 0.79 -26.64
N ASN A 290 -13.90 0.30 -25.87
CA ASN A 290 -12.91 1.13 -25.16
C ASN A 290 -11.56 1.18 -25.89
N ARG A 291 -11.30 0.32 -26.88
CA ARG A 291 -10.02 0.29 -27.60
C ARG A 291 -9.67 1.64 -28.23
N CYS A 292 -10.65 2.36 -28.77
CA CYS A 292 -10.44 3.68 -29.37
C CYS A 292 -10.09 4.78 -28.34
N LYS A 293 -10.23 4.50 -27.04
CA LYS A 293 -9.85 5.39 -25.94
C LYS A 293 -8.43 5.13 -25.43
N ASN A 294 -7.75 4.10 -25.93
CA ASN A 294 -6.39 3.74 -25.55
C ASN A 294 -5.40 4.25 -26.58
N ARG A 295 -4.34 4.92 -26.11
CA ARG A 295 -3.23 5.32 -26.99
C ARG A 295 -2.44 4.10 -27.47
N TYR A 296 -2.26 3.10 -26.60
CA TYR A 296 -1.62 1.82 -26.92
C TYR A 296 -2.49 0.66 -26.45
N GLU A 297 -2.60 -0.40 -27.25
CA GLU A 297 -3.44 -1.56 -26.94
C GLU A 297 -2.96 -2.35 -25.70
N CYS A 298 -1.65 -2.34 -25.43
CA CYS A 298 -1.04 -3.08 -24.33
C CYS A 298 -0.79 -2.24 -23.06
N ILE A 299 -1.05 -0.93 -23.09
CA ILE A 299 -0.87 -0.03 -21.94
C ILE A 299 -2.26 0.44 -21.50
N ILE A 300 -2.91 -0.38 -20.71
CA ILE A 300 -4.28 -0.19 -20.21
C ILE A 300 -4.33 -0.48 -18.70
N PRO A 301 -5.27 0.13 -17.95
CA PRO A 301 -5.29 0.02 -16.50
C PRO A 301 -5.80 -1.36 -16.05
N TYR A 302 -5.31 -1.83 -14.91
CA TYR A 302 -5.90 -3.01 -14.27
C TYR A 302 -7.29 -2.71 -13.72
N ASP A 303 -8.18 -3.69 -13.78
CA ASP A 303 -9.58 -3.53 -13.35
C ASP A 303 -9.68 -3.15 -11.86
N MET A 304 -8.72 -3.60 -11.04
CA MET A 304 -8.71 -3.39 -9.58
C MET A 304 -8.44 -1.95 -9.14
N ASN A 305 -7.72 -1.16 -9.95
CA ASN A 305 -7.34 0.20 -9.59
C ASN A 305 -7.56 1.21 -10.72
N ARG A 306 -8.29 0.85 -11.79
CA ARG A 306 -8.72 1.79 -12.81
C ARG A 306 -9.54 2.92 -12.21
N VAL A 307 -9.44 4.10 -12.80
CA VAL A 307 -10.39 5.18 -12.50
C VAL A 307 -11.73 4.83 -13.14
N ILE A 308 -12.82 4.95 -12.37
CA ILE A 308 -14.19 4.65 -12.82
C ILE A 308 -14.92 5.98 -12.99
N LEU A 309 -15.41 6.24 -14.19
CA LEU A 309 -16.25 7.40 -14.48
C LEU A 309 -17.73 7.03 -14.36
N LEU A 310 -18.54 7.97 -13.90
CA LEU A 310 -19.99 7.80 -13.91
C LEU A 310 -20.50 7.86 -15.36
N PRO A 311 -21.45 7.00 -15.76
CA PRO A 311 -22.03 7.04 -17.11
C PRO A 311 -22.58 8.42 -17.44
N SER A 312 -22.30 8.93 -18.64
CA SER A 312 -22.85 10.20 -19.12
C SER A 312 -23.91 9.97 -20.19
N ILE A 313 -24.52 11.06 -20.66
CA ILE A 313 -25.54 11.03 -21.71
C ILE A 313 -24.91 10.57 -23.04
N THR A 314 -23.68 11.00 -23.31
CA THR A 314 -22.98 10.73 -24.57
C THR A 314 -22.16 9.45 -24.54
N ASP A 315 -21.73 9.01 -23.36
CA ASP A 315 -20.92 7.82 -23.19
C ASP A 315 -21.35 6.99 -21.97
N GLN A 316 -21.88 5.81 -22.25
CA GLN A 316 -22.26 4.83 -21.22
C GLN A 316 -21.05 4.07 -20.66
N SER A 317 -19.86 4.25 -21.25
CA SER A 317 -18.65 3.63 -20.73
C SER A 317 -18.18 4.31 -19.46
N SER A 318 -17.90 3.49 -18.43
CA SER A 318 -17.27 3.95 -17.18
C SER A 318 -15.73 4.06 -17.29
N TYR A 319 -15.20 4.05 -18.52
CA TYR A 319 -13.79 3.84 -18.79
C TYR A 319 -13.06 5.10 -19.23
N ILE A 320 -11.90 5.30 -18.59
CA ILE A 320 -10.79 6.14 -19.02
C ILE A 320 -9.48 5.38 -18.75
N ASN A 321 -8.48 5.55 -19.61
CA ASN A 321 -7.17 4.92 -19.43
C ASN A 321 -6.37 5.63 -18.32
N ALA A 322 -6.74 5.37 -17.07
CA ALA A 322 -6.13 5.94 -15.88
C ALA A 322 -6.16 4.95 -14.70
N SER A 323 -5.14 4.99 -13.85
CA SER A 323 -5.01 4.12 -12.67
C SER A 323 -4.76 4.94 -11.40
N HIS A 324 -5.44 4.58 -10.31
CA HIS A 324 -5.11 5.06 -8.96
C HIS A 324 -3.84 4.39 -8.46
N ILE A 325 -2.89 5.21 -7.99
CA ILE A 325 -1.62 4.78 -7.41
C ILE A 325 -1.47 5.43 -6.02
N GLN A 326 -1.09 4.64 -5.03
CA GLN A 326 -0.83 5.15 -3.69
C GLN A 326 0.61 5.67 -3.59
N GLY A 327 0.78 6.88 -3.05
CA GLY A 327 2.11 7.43 -2.74
C GLY A 327 2.72 6.84 -1.47
N TYR A 328 3.89 7.36 -1.07
CA TYR A 328 4.57 6.92 0.15
C TYR A 328 3.67 7.09 1.38
N TYR A 329 3.08 8.27 1.60
CA TYR A 329 2.08 8.43 2.65
C TYR A 329 0.69 8.09 2.13
N ARG A 330 -0.14 7.41 2.94
CA ARG A 330 -1.54 7.12 2.60
C ARG A 330 -2.38 8.35 2.26
N SER A 331 -2.01 9.52 2.77
CA SER A 331 -2.67 10.79 2.46
C SER A 331 -2.35 11.31 1.06
N LEU A 332 -1.27 10.85 0.43
CA LEU A 332 -0.88 11.25 -0.91
C LEU A 332 -1.24 10.14 -1.90
N SER A 333 -2.20 10.41 -2.76
CA SER A 333 -2.62 9.51 -3.83
C SER A 333 -2.39 10.16 -5.19
N PHE A 334 -2.22 9.32 -6.20
CA PHE A 334 -1.97 9.71 -7.57
C PHE A 334 -3.01 9.08 -8.49
N ILE A 335 -3.27 9.76 -9.60
CA ILE A 335 -3.82 9.13 -10.80
C ILE A 335 -2.75 9.22 -11.88
N ILE A 336 -2.36 8.07 -12.42
CA ILE A 336 -1.46 8.01 -13.57
C ILE A 336 -2.31 7.69 -14.80
N THR A 337 -2.21 8.53 -15.83
CA THR A 337 -3.04 8.44 -17.03
C THR A 337 -2.24 8.75 -18.28
N GLN A 338 -2.73 8.30 -19.43
CA GLN A 338 -2.15 8.67 -20.73
C GLN A 338 -2.41 10.16 -21.03
N ASP A 339 -1.60 10.73 -21.92
CA ASP A 339 -1.93 12.00 -22.57
C ASP A 339 -3.31 11.91 -23.24
N PRO A 340 -4.22 12.86 -22.99
CA PRO A 340 -5.55 12.85 -23.59
C PRO A 340 -5.49 12.68 -25.12
N LEU A 341 -6.34 11.83 -25.67
CA LEU A 341 -6.59 11.76 -27.10
C LEU A 341 -7.68 12.79 -27.45
N PRO A 342 -7.76 13.28 -28.69
CA PRO A 342 -8.82 14.21 -29.09
C PRO A 342 -10.23 13.75 -28.69
N GLN A 343 -10.52 12.45 -28.84
CA GLN A 343 -11.79 11.81 -28.46
C GLN A 343 -11.93 11.47 -26.97
N THR A 344 -10.92 11.72 -26.13
CA THR A 344 -10.98 11.48 -24.67
C THR A 344 -10.72 12.74 -23.85
N ILE A 345 -10.64 13.93 -24.47
CA ILE A 345 -10.47 15.21 -23.75
C ILE A 345 -11.65 15.45 -22.80
N TRP A 346 -12.88 15.16 -23.23
CA TRP A 346 -14.05 15.28 -22.37
C TRP A 346 -14.01 14.28 -21.20
N ASP A 347 -13.58 13.04 -21.45
CA ASP A 347 -13.42 12.02 -20.40
C ASP A 347 -12.39 12.46 -19.37
N PHE A 348 -11.31 13.11 -19.82
CA PHE A 348 -10.27 13.65 -18.95
C PHE A 348 -10.80 14.75 -18.04
N TRP A 349 -11.56 15.72 -18.54
CA TRP A 349 -12.14 16.76 -17.68
C TRP A 349 -13.26 16.25 -16.78
N ARG A 350 -14.03 15.25 -17.24
CA ARG A 350 -14.98 14.51 -16.40
C ARG A 350 -14.25 13.83 -15.24
N MET A 351 -13.12 13.17 -15.49
CA MET A 351 -12.25 12.62 -14.46
C MET A 351 -11.78 13.70 -13.49
N VAL A 352 -11.31 14.85 -13.99
CA VAL A 352 -10.87 15.99 -13.16
C VAL A 352 -11.97 16.45 -12.21
N LYS A 353 -13.21 16.58 -12.70
CA LYS A 353 -14.40 16.91 -11.88
C LYS A 353 -14.66 15.81 -10.83
N GLU A 354 -14.91 14.59 -11.28
CA GLU A 354 -15.42 13.49 -10.44
C GLU A 354 -14.42 13.04 -9.36
N GLN A 355 -13.12 13.13 -9.66
CA GLN A 355 -12.05 12.78 -8.72
C GLN A 355 -11.56 14.00 -7.91
N HIS A 356 -12.20 15.17 -8.06
CA HIS A 356 -11.83 16.42 -7.39
C HIS A 356 -10.36 16.81 -7.58
N ILE A 357 -9.82 16.65 -8.79
CA ILE A 357 -8.41 16.87 -9.08
C ILE A 357 -8.11 18.37 -9.11
N THR A 358 -7.27 18.82 -8.18
CA THR A 358 -6.80 20.21 -8.10
C THR A 358 -5.38 20.40 -8.66
N THR A 359 -4.65 19.31 -8.90
CA THR A 359 -3.23 19.33 -9.28
C THR A 359 -2.97 18.35 -10.42
N LEU A 360 -2.63 18.89 -11.58
CA LEU A 360 -2.24 18.15 -12.78
C LEU A 360 -0.74 18.31 -13.03
N VAL A 361 -0.06 17.24 -13.43
CA VAL A 361 1.33 17.24 -13.83
C VAL A 361 1.43 16.65 -15.24
N MET A 362 1.89 17.47 -16.19
CA MET A 362 2.07 17.10 -17.59
C MET A 362 3.55 16.91 -17.87
N LEU A 363 3.96 15.70 -18.29
CA LEU A 363 5.35 15.39 -18.65
C LEU A 363 5.64 15.49 -20.15
N SER A 364 4.60 15.70 -20.96
CA SER A 364 4.70 15.69 -22.41
C SER A 364 4.80 17.10 -23.03
N GLU A 365 5.40 17.14 -24.22
CA GLU A 365 5.36 18.31 -25.10
C GLU A 365 4.01 18.43 -25.82
N LEU A 366 3.60 19.66 -26.07
CA LEU A 366 2.46 19.96 -26.92
C LEU A 366 2.84 19.89 -28.40
N GLY A 367 1.93 19.38 -29.21
CA GLY A 367 2.03 19.49 -30.66
C GLY A 367 0.94 18.70 -31.40
N PRO A 368 0.80 18.96 -32.70
CA PRO A 368 -0.20 18.30 -33.55
C PRO A 368 0.20 16.88 -33.96
N ASP A 369 1.47 16.50 -33.76
CA ASP A 369 1.99 15.20 -34.13
C ASP A 369 1.40 14.09 -33.24
N LEU A 370 1.22 12.89 -33.80
CA LEU A 370 0.76 11.70 -33.06
C LEU A 370 1.62 11.37 -31.81
N ASN A 371 2.88 11.84 -31.80
CA ASN A 371 3.83 11.63 -30.72
C ASN A 371 3.78 12.70 -29.62
N LYS A 372 2.89 13.69 -29.73
CA LYS A 372 2.75 14.80 -28.79
C LYS A 372 1.37 14.83 -28.17
N CYS A 373 1.26 15.52 -27.03
CA CYS A 373 -0.04 15.72 -26.38
C CYS A 373 -0.80 16.82 -27.13
N PRO A 374 -2.08 16.59 -27.51
CA PRO A 374 -2.93 17.69 -27.96
C PRO A 374 -3.18 18.66 -26.81
N GLN A 375 -3.43 19.92 -27.14
CA GLN A 375 -3.95 20.87 -26.18
C GLN A 375 -5.35 20.42 -25.78
N TYR A 376 -5.56 20.18 -24.49
CA TYR A 376 -6.84 19.71 -23.93
C TYR A 376 -7.56 20.80 -23.13
N TRP A 377 -7.16 22.05 -23.26
CA TRP A 377 -7.70 23.19 -22.51
C TRP A 377 -7.96 24.38 -23.45
N PRO A 378 -8.85 25.31 -23.08
CA PRO A 378 -9.17 26.47 -23.91
C PRO A 378 -8.02 27.48 -23.98
N ASP A 379 -8.02 28.29 -25.05
CA ASP A 379 -7.09 29.40 -25.21
C ASP A 379 -7.33 30.55 -24.20
N GLU A 380 -6.39 31.49 -24.12
CA GLU A 380 -6.47 32.61 -23.19
C GLU A 380 -7.73 33.46 -23.44
N ASN A 381 -8.46 33.74 -22.36
CA ASN A 381 -9.74 34.47 -22.35
C ASN A 381 -10.94 33.70 -22.93
N GLU A 382 -10.75 32.46 -23.37
CA GLU A 382 -11.82 31.58 -23.81
C GLU A 382 -12.30 30.64 -22.70
N GLU A 383 -13.49 30.07 -22.88
CA GLU A 383 -14.00 28.98 -22.08
C GLU A 383 -14.56 27.91 -23.00
N GLU A 384 -14.26 26.65 -22.68
CA GLU A 384 -14.76 25.49 -23.41
C GLU A 384 -15.66 24.66 -22.51
N ILE A 385 -16.70 24.08 -23.12
CA ILE A 385 -17.64 23.20 -22.44
C ILE A 385 -17.40 21.79 -22.95
N TYR A 386 -16.91 20.93 -22.06
CA TYR A 386 -16.73 19.51 -22.28
C TYR A 386 -17.88 18.76 -21.60
N GLU A 387 -18.97 18.57 -22.35
CA GLU A 387 -20.21 17.94 -21.87
C GLU A 387 -20.77 18.65 -20.61
N SER A 388 -20.58 18.07 -19.41
CA SER A 388 -21.06 18.62 -18.14
C SER A 388 -20.02 19.49 -17.41
N VAL A 389 -18.86 19.75 -18.02
CA VAL A 389 -17.74 20.45 -17.38
C VAL A 389 -17.36 21.68 -18.20
N ARG A 390 -17.51 22.87 -17.61
CA ARG A 390 -17.01 24.13 -18.20
C ARG A 390 -15.62 24.43 -17.65
N VAL A 391 -14.66 24.63 -18.54
CA VAL A 391 -13.26 24.92 -18.19
C VAL A 391 -12.90 26.31 -18.71
N LYS A 392 -12.25 27.10 -17.87
CA LYS A 392 -11.75 28.43 -18.23
C LYS A 392 -10.31 28.60 -17.78
N LEU A 393 -9.41 29.00 -18.69
CA LEU A 393 -8.05 29.37 -18.34
C LEU A 393 -8.05 30.72 -17.63
N LYS A 394 -7.56 30.74 -16.38
CA LYS A 394 -7.49 31.93 -15.53
C LYS A 394 -6.16 32.66 -15.64
N SER A 395 -5.06 31.89 -15.64
CA SER A 395 -3.72 32.43 -15.71
C SER A 395 -2.76 31.38 -16.25
N SER A 396 -1.72 31.85 -16.94
CA SER A 396 -0.58 31.06 -17.39
C SER A 396 0.68 31.79 -16.98
N SER A 397 1.62 31.08 -16.36
CA SER A 397 2.93 31.61 -16.02
C SER A 397 4.00 30.55 -16.26
N GLN A 398 5.23 30.98 -16.49
CA GLN A 398 6.34 30.08 -16.78
C GLN A 398 7.50 30.35 -15.83
N THR A 399 8.06 29.27 -15.30
CA THR A 399 9.32 29.27 -14.55
C THR A 399 10.44 28.66 -15.40
N SER A 400 11.65 28.57 -14.86
CA SER A 400 12.75 27.83 -15.48
C SER A 400 12.52 26.31 -15.54
N HIS A 401 11.56 25.76 -14.80
CA HIS A 401 11.39 24.32 -14.61
C HIS A 401 10.05 23.79 -15.16
N TYR A 402 8.99 24.58 -15.08
CA TYR A 402 7.65 24.21 -15.53
C TYR A 402 6.83 25.43 -15.98
N ILE A 403 5.81 25.16 -16.79
CA ILE A 403 4.72 26.08 -17.11
C ILE A 403 3.55 25.78 -16.16
N LEU A 404 3.05 26.79 -15.47
CA LEU A 404 1.89 26.71 -14.58
C LEU A 404 0.68 27.33 -15.24
N ARG A 405 -0.39 26.54 -15.40
CA ARG A 405 -1.70 27.00 -15.85
C ARG A 405 -2.72 26.81 -14.74
N GLN A 406 -3.55 27.81 -14.50
CA GLN A 406 -4.64 27.73 -13.53
C GLN A 406 -5.98 27.77 -14.25
N PHE A 407 -6.82 26.79 -13.98
CA PHE A 407 -8.13 26.62 -14.58
C PHE A 407 -9.22 26.75 -13.54
N VAL A 408 -10.31 27.41 -13.92
CA VAL A 408 -11.58 27.32 -13.20
C VAL A 408 -12.38 26.21 -13.85
N VAL A 409 -12.62 25.13 -13.10
CA VAL A 409 -13.43 23.99 -13.51
C VAL A 409 -14.79 24.13 -12.85
N THR A 410 -15.86 24.24 -13.66
CA THR A 410 -17.23 24.42 -13.22
C THR A 410 -18.05 23.19 -13.61
N ASP A 411 -18.71 22.59 -12.61
CA ASP A 411 -19.73 21.58 -12.84
C ASP A 411 -21.01 22.26 -13.32
N MET A 412 -21.50 21.86 -14.49
CA MET A 412 -22.71 22.44 -15.09
C MET A 412 -24.01 21.94 -14.45
N GLU A 413 -23.95 20.86 -13.67
CA GLU A 413 -25.14 20.26 -13.04
C GLU A 413 -25.51 20.95 -11.73
N ASP A 414 -24.50 21.32 -10.92
CA ASP A 414 -24.70 21.95 -9.60
C ASP A 414 -24.00 23.32 -9.45
N GLU A 415 -23.37 23.83 -10.51
CA GLU A 415 -22.62 25.10 -10.57
C GLU A 415 -21.48 25.22 -9.55
N ARG A 416 -21.00 24.08 -9.00
CA ARG A 416 -19.81 24.07 -8.15
C ARG A 416 -18.56 24.35 -8.95
N LYS A 417 -17.67 25.15 -8.36
CA LYS A 417 -16.40 25.55 -8.97
C LYS A 417 -15.24 25.09 -8.11
N HIS A 418 -14.20 24.55 -8.75
CA HIS A 418 -12.92 24.33 -8.11
C HIS A 418 -11.78 24.83 -9.00
N MET A 419 -10.66 25.18 -8.37
CA MET A 419 -9.44 25.58 -9.07
C MET A 419 -8.61 24.34 -9.37
N CYS A 420 -8.20 24.17 -10.62
CA CYS A 420 -7.29 23.13 -11.03
C CYS A 420 -6.00 23.76 -11.57
N SER A 421 -4.85 23.38 -11.04
CA SER A 421 -3.55 23.88 -11.47
C SER A 421 -2.77 22.79 -12.20
N GLN A 422 -2.34 23.07 -13.42
CA GLN A 422 -1.50 22.19 -14.23
C GLN A 422 -0.06 22.69 -14.25
N PHE A 423 0.85 21.77 -13.92
CA PHE A 423 2.30 21.94 -13.99
C PHE A 423 2.82 21.14 -15.19
N GLN A 424 3.17 21.82 -16.27
CA GLN A 424 3.82 21.20 -17.41
C GLN A 424 5.34 21.28 -17.26
N LEU A 425 5.99 20.14 -17.07
CA LEU A 425 7.45 20.04 -16.94
C LEU A 425 8.13 20.37 -18.28
N ILE A 426 9.12 21.25 -18.23
CA ILE A 426 9.89 21.67 -19.42
C ILE A 426 11.09 20.71 -19.59
N ASN A 427 11.47 20.41 -20.84
CA ASN A 427 12.65 19.63 -21.23
C ASN A 427 12.65 18.14 -20.81
N TRP A 428 11.50 17.54 -20.44
CA TRP A 428 11.44 16.09 -20.28
C TRP A 428 11.46 15.38 -21.65
N SER A 429 10.73 15.91 -22.63
CA SER A 429 10.50 15.25 -23.92
C SER A 429 11.54 15.58 -24.99
N SER A 430 12.31 16.67 -24.81
CA SER A 430 13.35 17.12 -25.74
C SER A 430 14.56 16.17 -25.82
N CYS A 431 14.65 15.20 -24.91
CA CYS A 431 15.75 14.24 -24.82
C CYS A 431 15.62 13.03 -25.79
N GLY A 432 14.75 13.08 -26.80
CA GLY A 432 14.66 12.02 -27.83
C GLY A 432 14.32 10.63 -27.29
N GLY A 433 13.57 10.56 -26.18
CA GLY A 433 13.26 9.33 -25.45
C GLY A 433 14.16 9.05 -24.23
N GLY A 434 15.15 9.91 -23.96
CA GLY A 434 15.97 9.87 -22.75
C GLY A 434 15.32 10.54 -21.53
N VAL A 435 15.97 10.40 -20.37
CA VAL A 435 15.61 11.08 -19.12
C VAL A 435 16.19 12.51 -19.08
N PRO A 436 15.61 13.44 -18.29
CA PRO A 436 16.15 14.80 -18.17
C PRO A 436 17.62 14.82 -17.70
N GLU A 437 18.48 15.58 -18.40
CA GLU A 437 19.90 15.71 -18.01
C GLU A 437 20.09 16.50 -16.70
N ASN A 438 19.21 17.48 -16.45
CA ASN A 438 19.26 18.31 -15.24
C ASN A 438 18.27 17.81 -14.18
N LEU A 439 18.76 16.91 -13.32
CA LEU A 439 17.97 16.34 -12.21
C LEU A 439 17.52 17.40 -11.19
N SER A 440 18.28 18.48 -10.99
CA SER A 440 17.89 19.55 -10.06
C SER A 440 16.61 20.26 -10.48
N SER A 441 16.40 20.44 -11.78
CA SER A 441 15.16 21.05 -12.29
C SER A 441 13.94 20.18 -12.03
N LEU A 442 14.09 18.86 -12.16
CA LEU A 442 13.02 17.91 -11.84
C LEU A 442 12.70 17.90 -10.34
N ILE A 443 13.72 17.84 -9.49
CA ILE A 443 13.53 17.84 -8.03
C ILE A 443 12.79 19.10 -7.57
N VAL A 444 13.24 20.27 -8.02
CA VAL A 444 12.60 21.56 -7.67
C VAL A 444 11.14 21.60 -8.15
N ALA A 445 10.84 21.10 -9.35
CA ALA A 445 9.48 21.05 -9.84
C ALA A 445 8.59 20.11 -8.99
N ILE A 446 9.09 18.93 -8.61
CA ILE A 446 8.38 18.00 -7.73
C ILE A 446 8.11 18.65 -6.37
N GLU A 447 9.10 19.33 -5.79
CA GLU A 447 8.95 20.04 -4.51
C GLU A 447 7.88 21.13 -4.61
N HIS A 448 7.88 21.93 -5.67
CA HIS A 448 6.88 22.98 -5.88
C HIS A 448 5.47 22.39 -6.05
N VAL A 449 5.32 21.30 -6.82
CA VAL A 449 4.04 20.60 -6.99
C VAL A 449 3.53 20.09 -5.65
N GLN A 450 4.39 19.44 -4.85
CA GLN A 450 4.01 18.90 -3.54
C GLN A 450 3.64 20.00 -2.54
N GLN A 451 4.43 21.08 -2.47
CA GLN A 451 4.13 22.22 -1.61
C GLN A 451 2.80 22.87 -2.00
N TYR A 452 2.56 23.07 -3.30
CA TYR A 452 1.30 23.58 -3.80
C TYR A 452 0.13 22.67 -3.42
N HIS A 453 0.26 21.37 -3.69
CA HIS A 453 -0.78 20.39 -3.37
C HIS A 453 -1.12 20.35 -1.89
N ASN A 454 -0.11 20.31 -1.02
CA ASN A 454 -0.29 20.25 0.44
C ASN A 454 -0.85 21.55 1.04
N SER A 455 -0.77 22.68 0.32
CA SER A 455 -1.34 23.97 0.76
C SER A 455 -2.85 24.08 0.59
N GLN A 456 -3.46 23.17 -0.19
CA GLN A 456 -4.88 23.19 -0.49
C GLN A 456 -5.68 22.45 0.60
N LEU A 457 -6.83 23.00 1.00
CA LEU A 457 -7.66 22.47 2.10
C LEU A 457 -8.42 21.19 1.74
N SER A 458 -8.71 20.99 0.46
CA SER A 458 -9.41 19.81 -0.07
C SER A 458 -8.82 19.52 -1.46
N THR A 459 -8.18 18.37 -1.59
CA THR A 459 -7.57 17.92 -2.84
C THR A 459 -7.95 16.48 -3.12
N GLY A 460 -8.29 16.21 -4.37
CA GLY A 460 -8.22 14.87 -4.94
C GLY A 460 -6.77 14.43 -5.18
N PRO A 461 -6.54 13.29 -5.85
CA PRO A 461 -5.20 12.81 -6.16
C PRO A 461 -4.41 13.76 -7.08
N ILE A 462 -3.09 13.78 -6.95
CA ILE A 462 -2.21 14.40 -7.96
C ILE A 462 -2.29 13.57 -9.23
N THR A 463 -2.75 14.18 -10.32
CA THR A 463 -2.88 13.48 -11.59
C THR A 463 -1.66 13.75 -12.47
N VAL A 464 -0.94 12.70 -12.83
CA VAL A 464 0.27 12.77 -13.67
C VAL A 464 -0.04 12.11 -15.00
N HIS A 465 0.30 12.77 -16.10
CA HIS A 465 0.14 12.20 -17.42
C HIS A 465 1.35 12.39 -18.33
N CYS A 466 1.57 11.37 -19.14
CA CYS A 466 2.55 11.33 -20.21
C CYS A 466 2.04 10.43 -21.34
N ARG A 467 2.81 10.33 -22.42
CA ARG A 467 2.47 9.52 -23.58
C ARG A 467 2.40 8.03 -23.28
#